data_AF-A0A0F9KS25-F1
#
_entry.id   AF-A0A0F9KS25-F1
#
_cell.length_a   1.000
_cell.length_b   1.000
_cell.length_c   1.000
_cell.angle_alpha   90.00
_cell.angle_beta   90.00
_cell.angle_gamma   90.00
#
_symmetry.space_group_name_H-M   'P 1'
#
loop_
_entity.id
_entity.type
_entity.pdbx_description
1 polymer ?
#
loop_
_entity_poly.entity_id
_entity_poly.type
_entity_poly.pdbx_seq_one_letter_code
_entity_poly.pdbx_strand_id
1 'polypeptide(L)'
;LGLSGQIRFQPFVDFQADPGYFARFDCFIHPSTYTEDASRKSETFGVAVLEAIAAGLPVISSDAGGLPEVVGENTPHSRVVPHGDSAALCQALVEFYRGGAAFSNNEAYARKRLALFSAERQIRTLSQLMHKITGTRVRTALFSSATSQGAGYAAYRLHRGLQRSATVSSDIFTTTLLHAKEPGVHRIPHPSGDGNRWRTLQLPAKPGHTIFTLSQPTLRSEDLLAMVADHDVINLHWHARFLSIENIATLTRQDRPVVMTIRDMYPLTGGCHFFHGCDGWQSDCAGCPQITSAYTDYPARVLAAKKAHYDLSNLTIVTISNHTRGIIQKSPLLRDCRLETIPNSIETDVFRPYDKAAVRAELGLPADRPIIGYVPSYSSEVKGYREIMEAFEGLPDLAPGLDPFVMLVGGETPASKEIRFDKKTLGYIDDNHKLARAYCAADVVVVPSLEETFSNTAAEAISCGVPVVGFKTGAIPDLAVDGHTGYTFQVGDSQGLARGIAQVLTGPDLSPNCRPHAEGMLTFMTQARRYEDLLHELAATNLRRGAISTPRIFNMFEEPSLDLVNIAIEQRVKSG
;
A
#
# COMPACT_ATOMS: atom_id res chain seq x y z
N LEU A 1 17.61 -54.96 -7.87
CA LEU A 1 18.20 -53.69 -7.41
C LEU A 1 18.90 -53.79 -6.04
N GLY A 2 18.65 -54.81 -5.20
CA GLY A 2 19.29 -54.89 -3.86
C GLY A 2 18.76 -53.87 -2.83
N LEU A 3 17.63 -53.22 -3.14
CA LEU A 3 17.05 -52.13 -2.35
C LEU A 3 15.97 -52.59 -1.35
N SER A 4 15.81 -53.90 -1.13
CA SER A 4 14.69 -54.48 -0.37
C SER A 4 14.63 -54.06 1.11
N GLY A 5 15.73 -53.57 1.69
CA GLY A 5 15.77 -52.98 3.03
C GLY A 5 15.64 -51.45 3.08
N GLN A 6 15.62 -50.78 1.92
CA GLN A 6 15.64 -49.31 1.80
C GLN A 6 14.36 -48.75 1.15
N ILE A 7 13.48 -49.61 0.63
CA ILE A 7 12.22 -49.21 0.00
C ILE A 7 11.05 -49.68 0.87
N ARG A 8 10.16 -48.75 1.20
CA ARG A 8 8.88 -49.05 1.85
C ARG A 8 7.74 -48.66 0.92
N PHE A 9 7.00 -49.65 0.43
CA PHE A 9 5.76 -49.39 -0.30
C PHE A 9 4.66 -49.01 0.68
N GLN A 10 3.92 -47.97 0.31
CA GLN A 10 2.84 -47.42 1.12
C GLN A 10 1.53 -47.73 0.41
N PRO A 11 0.46 -48.10 1.14
CA PRO A 11 -0.87 -48.19 0.57
C PRO A 11 -1.33 -46.81 0.10
N PHE A 12 -2.50 -46.75 -0.54
CA PHE A 12 -3.12 -45.46 -0.84
C PHE A 12 -3.21 -44.60 0.43
N VAL A 13 -2.77 -43.35 0.33
CA VAL A 13 -2.79 -42.38 1.42
C VAL A 13 -3.79 -41.30 1.04
N ASP A 14 -4.80 -41.12 1.88
CA ASP A 14 -5.68 -39.97 1.80
C ASP A 14 -5.06 -38.81 2.59
N PHE A 15 -4.52 -37.84 1.87
CA PHE A 15 -3.85 -36.69 2.49
C PHE A 15 -4.82 -35.74 3.19
N GLN A 16 -6.13 -35.80 2.91
CA GLN A 16 -7.11 -35.07 3.70
C GLN A 16 -7.27 -35.69 5.10
N ALA A 17 -7.11 -37.01 5.21
CA ALA A 17 -7.20 -37.74 6.47
C ALA A 17 -5.88 -37.74 7.27
N ASP A 18 -4.72 -37.66 6.62
CA ASP A 18 -3.40 -37.52 7.27
C ASP A 18 -2.57 -36.36 6.65
N PRO A 19 -2.90 -35.10 7.00
CA PRO A 19 -2.20 -33.92 6.45
C PRO A 19 -0.71 -33.88 6.81
N GLY A 20 -0.30 -34.56 7.88
CA GLY A 20 1.09 -34.63 8.35
C GLY A 20 1.93 -35.68 7.63
N TYR A 21 1.36 -36.43 6.69
CA TYR A 21 2.05 -37.54 6.04
C TYR A 21 3.35 -37.12 5.34
N PHE A 22 3.31 -35.98 4.64
CA PHE A 22 4.47 -35.46 3.91
C PHE A 22 5.62 -35.00 4.80
N ALA A 23 5.35 -34.62 6.06
CA ALA A 23 6.38 -34.21 7.01
C ALA A 23 7.36 -35.34 7.40
N ARG A 24 7.11 -36.57 6.94
CA ARG A 24 7.96 -37.75 7.16
C ARG A 24 9.06 -37.91 6.11
N PHE A 25 9.05 -37.09 5.05
CA PHE A 25 10.02 -37.16 3.96
C PHE A 25 10.92 -35.94 3.96
N ASP A 26 12.14 -36.10 3.45
CA ASP A 26 13.08 -34.98 3.24
C ASP A 26 13.00 -34.43 1.81
N CYS A 27 12.47 -35.21 0.85
CA CYS A 27 12.32 -34.84 -0.55
C CYS A 27 11.19 -35.64 -1.19
N PHE A 28 10.44 -35.00 -2.09
CA PHE A 28 9.40 -35.66 -2.87
C PHE A 28 9.82 -35.76 -4.34
N ILE A 29 9.70 -36.96 -4.92
CA ILE A 29 10.11 -37.25 -6.29
C ILE A 29 8.89 -37.78 -7.05
N HIS A 30 8.56 -37.14 -8.17
CA HIS A 30 7.41 -37.50 -9.00
C HIS A 30 7.85 -37.76 -10.45
N PRO A 31 8.40 -38.95 -10.75
CA PRO A 31 8.89 -39.30 -12.08
C PRO A 31 7.73 -39.83 -12.95
N SER A 32 6.86 -38.92 -13.37
CA SER A 32 5.72 -39.22 -14.23
C SER A 32 6.12 -39.26 -15.71
N THR A 33 5.22 -39.77 -16.55
CA THR A 33 5.39 -39.80 -18.00
C THR A 33 4.16 -39.23 -18.69
N TYR A 34 4.37 -38.63 -19.85
CA TYR A 34 3.31 -38.24 -20.78
C TYR A 34 3.36 -39.15 -22.01
N THR A 35 2.20 -39.52 -22.55
CA THR A 35 2.09 -40.33 -23.75
C THR A 35 0.93 -39.85 -24.61
N GLU A 36 1.13 -39.82 -25.93
CA GLU A 36 0.10 -39.53 -26.94
C GLU A 36 -0.83 -40.74 -27.19
N ASP A 37 -0.44 -41.93 -26.73
CA ASP A 37 -1.28 -43.13 -26.76
C ASP A 37 -2.47 -42.99 -25.79
N ALA A 38 -3.66 -42.71 -26.35
CA ALA A 38 -4.91 -42.54 -25.60
C ALA A 38 -5.34 -43.80 -24.80
N SER A 39 -4.75 -44.97 -25.06
CA SER A 39 -5.01 -46.18 -24.26
C SER A 39 -4.25 -46.21 -22.94
N ARG A 40 -3.27 -45.32 -22.75
CA ARG A 40 -2.44 -45.22 -21.55
C ARG A 40 -2.82 -43.98 -20.74
N LYS A 41 -2.74 -44.09 -19.41
CA LYS A 41 -2.90 -42.95 -18.52
C LYS A 41 -1.65 -42.07 -18.59
N SER A 42 -1.85 -40.79 -18.85
CA SER A 42 -0.81 -39.76 -18.81
C SER A 42 -0.94 -38.93 -17.55
N GLU A 43 0.18 -38.40 -17.07
CA GLU A 43 0.15 -37.32 -16.09
C GLU A 43 -0.57 -36.10 -16.66
N THR A 44 -1.39 -35.47 -15.84
CA THR A 44 -2.19 -34.30 -16.23
C THR A 44 -1.75 -33.05 -15.50
N PHE A 45 -1.70 -33.07 -14.17
CA PHE A 45 -1.48 -31.86 -13.37
C PHE A 45 -0.49 -32.06 -12.21
N GLY A 46 -0.51 -33.20 -11.53
CA GLY A 46 0.37 -33.43 -10.37
C GLY A 46 -0.10 -32.81 -9.05
N VAL A 47 -1.29 -33.18 -8.57
CA VAL A 47 -1.81 -32.75 -7.25
C VAL A 47 -0.86 -33.14 -6.11
N ALA A 48 -0.29 -34.35 -6.15
CA ALA A 48 0.67 -34.82 -5.14
C ALA A 48 1.91 -33.94 -5.04
N VAL A 49 2.35 -33.35 -6.15
CA VAL A 49 3.49 -32.41 -6.16
C VAL A 49 3.09 -31.10 -5.48
N LEU A 50 1.88 -30.59 -5.69
CA LEU A 50 1.39 -29.40 -4.96
C LEU A 50 1.28 -29.65 -3.46
N GLU A 51 0.82 -30.82 -3.05
CA GLU A 51 0.71 -31.20 -1.64
C GLU A 51 2.09 -31.32 -1.00
N ALA A 52 3.08 -31.89 -1.70
CA ALA A 52 4.46 -31.92 -1.26
C ALA A 52 5.06 -30.50 -1.11
N ILE A 53 4.81 -29.62 -2.07
CA ILE A 53 5.21 -28.20 -1.97
C ILE A 53 4.53 -27.52 -0.77
N ALA A 54 3.25 -27.80 -0.54
CA ALA A 54 2.49 -27.27 0.60
C ALA A 54 3.05 -27.74 1.95
N ALA A 55 3.56 -28.96 2.01
CA ALA A 55 4.24 -29.51 3.17
C ALA A 55 5.68 -29.00 3.35
N GLY A 56 6.18 -28.15 2.45
CA GLY A 56 7.54 -27.61 2.51
C GLY A 56 8.61 -28.62 2.08
N LEU A 57 8.29 -29.57 1.20
CA LEU A 57 9.28 -30.50 0.65
C LEU A 57 9.98 -29.92 -0.58
N PRO A 58 11.30 -30.12 -0.73
CA PRO A 58 11.94 -29.95 -2.02
C PRO A 58 11.43 -31.01 -3.00
N VAL A 59 11.11 -30.58 -4.23
CA VAL A 59 10.45 -31.42 -5.23
C VAL A 59 11.33 -31.63 -6.46
N ILE A 60 11.41 -32.88 -6.92
CA ILE A 60 11.96 -33.24 -8.22
C ILE A 60 10.86 -33.90 -9.03
N SER A 61 10.51 -33.33 -10.18
CA SER A 61 9.43 -33.82 -11.03
C SER A 61 9.90 -33.97 -12.47
N SER A 62 9.21 -34.82 -13.22
CA SER A 62 9.36 -34.88 -14.68
C SER A 62 8.66 -33.72 -15.39
N ASP A 63 9.00 -33.45 -16.64
CA ASP A 63 8.31 -32.49 -17.52
C ASP A 63 7.00 -33.03 -18.17
N ALA A 64 6.39 -34.06 -17.58
CA ALA A 64 5.15 -34.65 -18.07
C ALA A 64 3.92 -33.82 -17.69
N GLY A 65 3.02 -33.59 -18.64
CA GLY A 65 1.75 -32.90 -18.39
C GLY A 65 1.95 -31.50 -17.81
N GLY A 66 1.12 -31.12 -16.83
CA GLY A 66 1.16 -29.82 -16.14
C GLY A 66 2.18 -29.71 -15.00
N LEU A 67 3.08 -30.70 -14.85
CA LEU A 67 4.10 -30.70 -13.80
C LEU A 67 5.08 -29.52 -13.89
N PRO A 68 5.56 -29.08 -15.07
CA PRO A 68 6.38 -27.87 -15.19
C PRO A 68 5.66 -26.64 -14.64
N GLU A 69 4.36 -26.51 -14.90
CA GLU A 69 3.55 -25.40 -14.41
C GLU A 69 3.36 -25.47 -12.91
N VAL A 70 3.17 -26.65 -12.32
CA VAL A 70 3.05 -26.87 -10.87
C VAL A 70 4.34 -26.53 -10.14
N VAL A 71 5.47 -27.07 -10.60
CA VAL A 71 6.79 -26.91 -9.99
C VAL A 71 7.33 -25.50 -10.23
N GLY A 72 7.10 -24.93 -11.41
CA GLY A 72 7.67 -23.66 -11.84
C GLY A 72 9.13 -23.77 -12.26
N GLU A 73 9.86 -22.66 -12.12
CA GLU A 73 11.29 -22.59 -12.45
C GLU A 73 12.14 -23.50 -11.56
N ASN A 74 13.29 -23.90 -12.08
CA ASN A 74 14.30 -24.61 -11.29
C ASN A 74 14.89 -23.68 -10.23
N THR A 75 14.87 -24.12 -8.98
CA THR A 75 15.38 -23.38 -7.82
C THR A 75 16.23 -24.32 -6.96
N PRO A 76 16.84 -23.85 -5.85
CA PRO A 76 17.43 -24.77 -4.89
C PRO A 76 16.46 -25.83 -4.37
N HIS A 77 15.15 -25.55 -4.33
CA HIS A 77 14.13 -26.45 -3.77
C HIS A 77 13.28 -27.19 -4.82
N SER A 78 13.51 -26.92 -6.11
CA SER A 78 12.67 -27.45 -7.18
C SER A 78 13.49 -27.82 -8.41
N ARG A 79 13.20 -28.99 -8.99
CA ARG A 79 13.79 -29.41 -10.25
C ARG A 79 12.76 -30.08 -11.16
N VAL A 80 12.75 -29.67 -12.42
CA VAL A 80 12.07 -30.38 -13.51
C VAL A 80 13.12 -31.07 -14.38
N VAL A 81 12.92 -32.36 -14.66
CA VAL A 81 13.77 -33.19 -15.52
C VAL A 81 12.97 -33.77 -16.69
N PRO A 82 13.59 -34.15 -17.82
CA PRO A 82 12.87 -34.82 -18.90
C PRO A 82 12.22 -36.13 -18.44
N HIS A 83 10.95 -36.35 -18.79
CA HIS A 83 10.26 -37.60 -18.48
C HIS A 83 10.91 -38.79 -19.21
N GLY A 84 10.99 -39.93 -18.53
CA GLY A 84 11.68 -41.12 -19.05
C GLY A 84 13.22 -41.05 -18.96
N ASP A 85 13.81 -39.92 -18.57
CA ASP A 85 15.26 -39.79 -18.39
C ASP A 85 15.67 -40.10 -16.95
N SER A 86 16.01 -41.37 -16.71
CA SER A 86 16.51 -41.82 -15.40
C SER A 86 17.85 -41.20 -15.01
N ALA A 87 18.69 -40.80 -15.98
CA ALA A 87 20.01 -40.23 -15.71
C ALA A 87 19.88 -38.79 -15.21
N ALA A 88 19.03 -37.98 -15.86
CA ALA A 88 18.71 -36.63 -15.42
C ALA A 88 18.06 -36.62 -14.02
N LEU A 89 17.16 -37.57 -13.76
CA LEU A 89 16.54 -37.73 -12.43
C LEU A 89 17.59 -38.04 -11.35
N CYS A 90 18.51 -38.96 -11.65
CA CYS A 90 19.61 -39.31 -10.74
C CYS A 90 20.53 -38.10 -10.48
N GLN A 91 20.87 -37.35 -11.53
CA GLN A 91 21.69 -36.14 -11.39
C GLN A 91 21.02 -35.09 -10.51
N ALA A 92 19.72 -34.82 -10.70
CA ALA A 92 18.96 -33.89 -9.88
C ALA A 92 18.99 -34.28 -8.39
N LEU A 93 18.85 -35.57 -8.08
CA LEU A 93 18.94 -36.09 -6.71
C LEU A 93 20.32 -35.86 -6.10
N VAL A 94 21.38 -36.14 -6.86
CA VAL A 94 22.76 -35.93 -6.41
C VAL A 94 23.03 -34.44 -6.15
N GLU A 95 22.51 -33.55 -6.99
CA GLU A 95 22.64 -32.09 -6.82
C GLU A 95 21.93 -31.60 -5.56
N PHE A 96 20.70 -32.05 -5.30
CA PHE A 96 19.98 -31.71 -4.07
C PHE A 96 20.74 -32.19 -2.84
N TYR A 97 21.17 -33.47 -2.84
CA TYR A 97 21.87 -34.08 -1.71
C TYR A 97 23.24 -33.44 -1.43
N ARG A 98 24.07 -33.23 -2.46
CA ARG A 98 25.41 -32.64 -2.28
C ARG A 98 25.37 -31.15 -2.00
N GLY A 99 24.42 -30.43 -2.61
CA GLY A 99 24.30 -28.98 -2.45
C GLY A 99 23.75 -28.58 -1.08
N GLY A 100 22.91 -29.41 -0.46
CA GLY A 100 22.31 -29.18 0.87
C GLY A 100 21.28 -28.04 0.93
N ALA A 101 21.39 -27.04 0.06
CA ALA A 101 20.50 -25.89 -0.03
C ALA A 101 19.03 -26.27 -0.28
N ALA A 102 18.78 -27.40 -0.95
CA ALA A 102 17.44 -27.90 -1.21
C ALA A 102 16.64 -28.18 0.07
N PHE A 103 17.32 -28.60 1.13
CA PHE A 103 16.73 -28.94 2.43
C PHE A 103 16.71 -27.77 3.41
N SER A 104 17.04 -26.56 2.95
CA SER A 104 16.82 -25.34 3.73
C SER A 104 15.35 -24.91 3.68
N ASN A 105 14.97 -23.94 4.51
CA ASN A 105 13.58 -23.45 4.58
C ASN A 105 13.09 -22.97 3.19
N ASN A 106 12.07 -23.63 2.66
CA ASN A 106 11.48 -23.37 1.34
C ASN A 106 10.10 -22.71 1.40
N GLU A 107 9.67 -22.18 2.55
CA GLU A 107 8.35 -21.53 2.73
C GLU A 107 8.09 -20.43 1.70
N ALA A 108 9.12 -19.67 1.33
CA ALA A 108 9.01 -18.61 0.33
C ALA A 108 8.66 -19.17 -1.06
N TYR A 109 9.31 -20.27 -1.46
CA TYR A 109 9.01 -20.98 -2.71
C TYR A 109 7.60 -21.57 -2.65
N ALA A 110 7.27 -22.29 -1.57
CA ALA A 110 5.96 -22.90 -1.38
C ALA A 110 4.84 -21.86 -1.46
N ARG A 111 4.96 -20.76 -0.71
CA ARG A 111 3.99 -19.65 -0.72
C ARG A 111 3.82 -19.04 -2.11
N LYS A 112 4.91 -18.79 -2.84
CA LYS A 112 4.88 -18.28 -4.22
C LYS A 112 4.13 -19.23 -5.15
N ARG A 113 4.38 -20.55 -5.02
CA ARG A 113 3.76 -21.57 -5.87
C ARG A 113 2.28 -21.76 -5.55
N LEU A 114 1.91 -21.96 -4.29
CA LEU A 114 0.53 -22.21 -3.87
C LEU A 114 -0.39 -21.02 -4.18
N ALA A 115 0.13 -19.80 -4.13
CA ALA A 115 -0.62 -18.60 -4.55
C ALA A 115 -1.02 -18.60 -6.03
N LEU A 116 -0.40 -19.41 -6.89
CA LEU A 116 -0.79 -19.58 -8.30
C LEU A 116 -2.02 -20.50 -8.45
N PHE A 117 -2.31 -21.33 -7.46
CA PHE A 117 -3.35 -22.36 -7.50
C PHE A 117 -4.44 -22.18 -6.44
N SER A 118 -4.43 -21.07 -5.70
CA SER A 118 -5.46 -20.80 -4.69
C SER A 118 -6.84 -20.66 -5.33
N ALA A 119 -7.88 -21.09 -4.60
CA ALA A 119 -9.27 -20.95 -5.03
C ALA A 119 -9.62 -19.48 -5.34
N GLU A 120 -9.13 -18.55 -4.52
CA GLU A 120 -9.30 -17.10 -4.70
C GLU A 120 -8.79 -16.63 -6.07
N ARG A 121 -7.57 -17.04 -6.43
CA ARG A 121 -6.99 -16.70 -7.74
C ARG A 121 -7.76 -17.33 -8.89
N GLN A 122 -8.17 -18.59 -8.77
CA GLN A 122 -8.94 -19.27 -9.82
C GLN A 122 -10.28 -18.57 -10.06
N ILE A 123 -11.02 -18.25 -8.99
CA ILE A 123 -12.28 -17.51 -9.06
C ILE A 123 -12.06 -16.16 -9.72
N ARG A 124 -11.02 -15.43 -9.31
CA ARG A 124 -10.67 -14.13 -9.88
C ARG A 124 -10.37 -14.21 -11.38
N THR A 125 -9.47 -15.10 -11.79
CA THR A 125 -9.07 -15.24 -13.20
C THR A 125 -10.24 -15.65 -14.08
N LEU A 126 -11.08 -16.58 -13.60
CA LEU A 126 -12.27 -17.00 -14.34
C LEU A 126 -13.31 -15.86 -14.40
N SER A 127 -13.54 -15.14 -13.32
CA SER A 127 -14.45 -13.98 -13.28
C SER A 127 -14.01 -12.91 -14.27
N GLN A 128 -12.72 -12.54 -14.29
CA GLN A 128 -12.17 -11.58 -15.25
C GLN A 128 -12.35 -12.05 -16.70
N LEU A 129 -12.10 -13.34 -16.97
CA LEU A 129 -12.29 -13.91 -18.29
C LEU A 129 -13.76 -13.86 -18.70
N MET A 130 -14.69 -14.20 -17.80
CA MET A 130 -16.12 -14.11 -18.04
C MET A 130 -16.53 -12.67 -18.37
N HIS A 131 -16.15 -11.68 -17.55
CA HIS A 131 -16.43 -10.26 -17.80
C HIS A 131 -15.86 -9.78 -19.14
N LYS A 132 -14.65 -10.22 -19.49
CA LYS A 132 -14.03 -9.90 -20.78
C LYS A 132 -14.80 -10.50 -21.97
N ILE A 133 -15.32 -11.72 -21.82
CA ILE A 133 -16.08 -12.42 -22.88
C ILE A 133 -17.50 -11.84 -23.01
N THR A 134 -18.17 -11.58 -21.89
CA THR A 134 -19.55 -11.05 -21.87
C THR A 134 -19.61 -9.55 -22.16
N GLY A 135 -18.49 -8.83 -22.01
CA GLY A 135 -18.44 -7.38 -22.06
C GLY A 135 -19.05 -6.70 -20.83
N THR A 136 -19.43 -7.45 -19.79
CA THR A 136 -19.93 -6.89 -18.52
C THR A 136 -18.76 -6.35 -17.72
N ARG A 137 -18.99 -5.27 -16.95
CA ARG A 137 -17.97 -4.65 -16.10
C ARG A 137 -18.42 -4.64 -14.65
N VAL A 138 -17.49 -4.84 -13.74
CA VAL A 138 -17.71 -4.57 -12.31
C VAL A 138 -17.75 -3.06 -12.11
N ARG A 139 -18.86 -2.56 -11.57
CA ARG A 139 -19.09 -1.13 -11.30
C ARG A 139 -18.66 -0.81 -9.87
N THR A 140 -17.74 0.12 -9.70
CA THR A 140 -17.30 0.56 -8.37
C THR A 140 -17.60 2.03 -8.09
N ALA A 141 -18.17 2.29 -6.92
CA ALA A 141 -18.42 3.64 -6.39
C ALA A 141 -17.27 4.05 -5.47
N LEU A 142 -16.44 4.98 -5.93
CA LEU A 142 -15.27 5.47 -5.23
C LEU A 142 -15.61 6.78 -4.49
N PHE A 143 -15.27 6.90 -3.21
CA PHE A 143 -15.53 8.11 -2.42
C PHE A 143 -14.22 8.78 -1.99
N SER A 144 -14.05 10.07 -2.32
CA SER A 144 -12.93 10.88 -1.87
C SER A 144 -13.32 12.34 -1.71
N SER A 145 -13.04 12.92 -0.54
CA SER A 145 -13.33 14.33 -0.23
C SER A 145 -12.62 15.32 -1.16
N ALA A 146 -11.56 14.92 -1.85
CA ALA A 146 -10.92 15.71 -2.90
C ALA A 146 -10.39 14.84 -4.03
N THR A 147 -10.17 15.44 -5.19
CA THR A 147 -9.46 14.85 -6.33
C THR A 147 -8.11 15.54 -6.58
N SER A 148 -7.65 16.33 -5.61
CA SER A 148 -6.42 17.13 -5.67
C SER A 148 -5.57 16.88 -4.43
N GLN A 149 -4.24 17.05 -4.59
CA GLN A 149 -3.21 16.93 -3.54
C GLN A 149 -3.21 15.59 -2.77
N GLY A 150 -2.02 15.14 -2.34
CA GLY A 150 -1.85 14.03 -1.40
C GLY A 150 -2.83 12.85 -1.58
N ALA A 151 -3.64 12.60 -0.54
CA ALA A 151 -4.60 11.50 -0.48
C ALA A 151 -5.74 11.57 -1.52
N GLY A 152 -6.24 12.78 -1.81
CA GLY A 152 -7.32 12.99 -2.77
C GLY A 152 -6.86 12.74 -4.20
N TYR A 153 -5.69 13.26 -4.56
CA TYR A 153 -5.10 12.98 -5.87
C TYR A 153 -4.73 11.50 -6.04
N ALA A 154 -4.26 10.83 -4.98
CA ALA A 154 -4.02 9.39 -5.03
C ALA A 154 -5.29 8.56 -5.31
N ALA A 155 -6.45 8.97 -4.78
CA ALA A 155 -7.74 8.35 -5.13
C ALA A 155 -8.11 8.61 -6.59
N TYR A 156 -7.89 9.83 -7.08
CA TYR A 156 -8.12 10.19 -8.47
C TYR A 156 -7.18 9.44 -9.46
N ARG A 157 -5.91 9.22 -9.11
CA ARG A 157 -4.98 8.40 -9.92
C ARG A 157 -5.48 6.97 -10.08
N LEU A 158 -5.98 6.36 -9.00
CA LEU A 158 -6.62 5.04 -9.09
C LEU A 158 -7.83 5.07 -10.02
N HIS A 159 -8.72 6.05 -9.86
CA HIS A 159 -9.89 6.21 -10.72
C HIS A 159 -9.48 6.31 -12.21
N ARG A 160 -8.48 7.12 -12.56
CA ARG A 160 -7.94 7.20 -13.93
C ARG A 160 -7.39 5.87 -14.43
N GLY A 161 -6.73 5.11 -13.56
CA GLY A 161 -6.26 3.76 -13.87
C GLY A 161 -7.42 2.80 -14.18
N LEU A 162 -8.46 2.79 -13.34
CA LEU A 162 -9.65 1.95 -13.52
C LEU A 162 -10.50 2.36 -14.72
N GLN A 163 -10.52 3.65 -15.10
CA GLN A 163 -11.16 4.12 -16.33
C GLN A 163 -10.53 3.52 -17.61
N ARG A 164 -9.27 3.05 -17.53
CA ARG A 164 -8.60 2.32 -18.62
C ARG A 164 -8.86 0.82 -18.58
N SER A 165 -9.59 0.33 -17.58
CA SER A 165 -9.95 -1.08 -17.47
C SER A 165 -10.97 -1.49 -18.53
N ALA A 166 -10.78 -2.67 -19.10
CA ALA A 166 -11.80 -3.29 -19.93
C ALA A 166 -12.91 -3.98 -19.11
N THR A 167 -12.65 -4.30 -17.84
CA THR A 167 -13.49 -5.17 -17.01
C THR A 167 -14.07 -4.50 -15.76
N VAL A 168 -13.66 -3.27 -15.47
CA VAL A 168 -14.16 -2.44 -14.36
C VAL A 168 -14.58 -1.08 -14.91
N SER A 169 -15.64 -0.51 -14.34
CA SER A 169 -15.97 0.92 -14.50
C SER A 169 -16.00 1.58 -13.13
N SER A 170 -15.40 2.77 -13.02
CA SER A 170 -15.29 3.49 -11.76
C SER A 170 -16.03 4.82 -11.83
N ASP A 171 -16.93 5.05 -10.89
CA ASP A 171 -17.46 6.38 -10.61
C ASP A 171 -16.77 6.91 -9.35
N ILE A 172 -16.31 8.16 -9.35
CA ILE A 172 -15.75 8.82 -8.16
C ILE A 172 -16.66 9.96 -7.72
N PHE A 173 -17.14 9.86 -6.48
CA PHE A 173 -17.91 10.89 -5.80
C PHE A 173 -16.97 11.79 -4.98
N THR A 174 -17.05 13.09 -5.19
CA THR A 174 -16.19 14.08 -4.51
C THR A 174 -16.92 15.38 -4.18
N THR A 175 -16.42 16.14 -3.21
CA THR A 175 -17.00 17.44 -2.85
C THR A 175 -16.34 18.62 -3.56
N THR A 176 -15.19 18.40 -4.23
CA THR A 176 -14.43 19.46 -4.92
C THR A 176 -14.86 19.67 -6.37
N LEU A 177 -14.62 20.87 -6.89
CA LEU A 177 -14.86 21.21 -8.30
C LEU A 177 -13.74 20.73 -9.23
N LEU A 178 -12.55 20.43 -8.71
CA LEU A 178 -11.44 20.00 -9.54
C LEU A 178 -11.75 18.65 -10.17
N HIS A 179 -11.43 18.50 -11.47
CA HIS A 179 -11.73 17.31 -12.28
C HIS A 179 -13.23 17.00 -12.45
N ALA A 180 -14.15 17.89 -12.07
CA ALA A 180 -15.60 17.62 -12.17
C ALA A 180 -16.14 17.42 -13.60
N LYS A 181 -15.33 17.73 -14.63
CA LYS A 181 -15.66 17.49 -16.05
C LYS A 181 -15.07 16.19 -16.59
N GLU A 182 -14.26 15.50 -15.79
CA GLU A 182 -13.60 14.27 -16.20
C GLU A 182 -14.60 13.09 -16.15
N PRO A 183 -14.46 12.07 -17.02
CA PRO A 183 -15.39 10.94 -17.09
C PRO A 183 -15.53 10.22 -15.75
N GLY A 184 -16.77 9.97 -15.32
CA GLY A 184 -17.06 9.25 -14.08
C GLY A 184 -16.78 10.06 -12.80
N VAL A 185 -16.49 11.36 -12.89
CA VAL A 185 -16.35 12.23 -11.71
C VAL A 185 -17.69 12.90 -11.38
N HIS A 186 -18.21 12.64 -10.19
CA HIS A 186 -19.49 13.15 -9.71
C HIS A 186 -19.29 14.09 -8.53
N ARG A 187 -19.61 15.37 -8.71
CA ARG A 187 -19.54 16.35 -7.63
C ARG A 187 -20.80 16.27 -6.75
N ILE A 188 -20.59 16.03 -5.46
CA ILE A 188 -21.61 16.09 -4.43
C ILE A 188 -21.53 17.46 -3.73
N PRO A 189 -22.61 18.27 -3.76
CA PRO A 189 -22.64 19.53 -3.05
C PRO A 189 -22.39 19.30 -1.56
N HIS A 190 -21.38 19.97 -1.01
CA HIS A 190 -21.15 20.00 0.42
C HIS A 190 -21.91 21.18 1.04
N PRO A 191 -22.54 21.06 2.23
CA PRO A 191 -23.27 22.17 2.86
C PRO A 191 -22.43 23.43 3.10
N SER A 192 -21.11 23.30 3.17
CA SER A 192 -20.21 24.45 3.25
C SER A 192 -20.10 25.26 1.93
N GLY A 193 -20.64 24.75 0.82
CA GLY A 193 -20.55 25.33 -0.52
C GLY A 193 -19.19 25.12 -1.18
N ASP A 194 -18.13 25.63 -0.55
CA ASP A 194 -16.73 25.63 -1.01
C ASP A 194 -15.92 24.39 -0.60
N GLY A 195 -16.54 23.43 0.08
CA GLY A 195 -15.87 22.27 0.67
C GLY A 195 -14.83 22.61 1.76
N ASN A 196 -14.81 23.84 2.27
CA ASN A 196 -13.79 24.38 3.17
C ASN A 196 -14.37 25.00 4.46
N ARG A 197 -15.63 25.47 4.50
CA ARG A 197 -16.21 26.01 5.75
C ARG A 197 -16.35 24.99 6.89
N TRP A 198 -16.20 23.69 6.65
CA TRP A 198 -16.05 22.73 7.76
C TRP A 198 -14.86 23.09 8.67
N ARG A 199 -13.85 23.82 8.16
CA ARG A 199 -12.74 24.37 8.96
C ARG A 199 -13.20 25.29 10.07
N THR A 200 -14.34 25.98 9.92
CA THR A 200 -14.89 26.85 10.98
C THR A 200 -15.48 26.05 12.13
N LEU A 201 -15.72 24.75 11.94
CA LEU A 201 -16.19 23.83 12.97
C LEU A 201 -15.04 23.00 13.56
N GLN A 202 -13.82 23.13 13.05
CA GLN A 202 -12.68 22.41 13.62
C GLN A 202 -12.24 23.02 14.93
N LEU A 203 -11.85 22.15 15.86
CA LEU A 203 -11.10 22.58 17.02
C LEU A 203 -9.74 23.13 16.54
N PRO A 204 -9.27 24.28 17.05
CA PRO A 204 -7.95 24.78 16.71
C PRO A 204 -6.91 23.72 17.08
N ALA A 205 -6.08 23.34 16.12
CA ALA A 205 -4.97 22.45 16.38
C ALA A 205 -4.01 23.11 17.39
N LYS A 206 -3.50 22.33 18.35
CA LYS A 206 -2.36 22.79 19.16
C LYS A 206 -1.18 23.09 18.23
N PRO A 207 -0.33 24.09 18.55
CA PRO A 207 0.92 24.30 17.81
C PRO A 207 1.69 22.98 17.63
N GLY A 208 2.26 22.76 16.45
CA GLY A 208 2.98 21.53 16.08
C GLY A 208 2.09 20.38 15.60
N HIS A 209 0.78 20.40 15.85
CA HIS A 209 -0.14 19.33 15.48
C HIS A 209 -0.80 19.56 14.12
N THR A 210 -1.14 18.45 13.46
CA THR A 210 -1.81 18.45 12.14
C THR A 210 -3.32 18.53 12.27
N ILE A 211 -4.01 18.30 11.15
CA ILE A 211 -5.47 18.22 11.05
C ILE A 211 -6.05 17.22 12.07
N PHE A 212 -7.05 17.68 12.81
CA PHE A 212 -8.11 16.86 13.42
C PHE A 212 -9.38 17.00 12.57
N THR A 213 -10.21 15.95 12.47
CA THR A 213 -11.51 16.03 11.79
C THR A 213 -12.63 15.58 12.71
N LEU A 214 -13.60 16.47 12.94
CA LEU A 214 -14.89 16.10 13.53
C LEU A 214 -15.78 15.38 12.48
N SER A 215 -16.41 14.28 12.88
CA SER A 215 -17.38 13.57 12.03
C SER A 215 -18.70 14.34 12.01
N GLN A 216 -19.23 14.65 10.82
CA GLN A 216 -20.48 15.41 10.64
C GLN A 216 -21.41 14.69 9.67
N PRO A 217 -22.66 14.36 10.05
CA PRO A 217 -23.64 13.71 9.18
C PRO A 217 -24.27 14.72 8.20
N THR A 218 -23.49 15.17 7.22
CA THR A 218 -23.93 16.16 6.22
C THR A 218 -24.67 15.54 5.04
N LEU A 219 -24.45 14.25 4.76
CA LEU A 219 -25.12 13.49 3.71
C LEU A 219 -26.08 12.50 4.38
N ARG A 220 -27.35 12.51 3.97
CA ARG A 220 -28.33 11.53 4.45
C ARG A 220 -27.95 10.14 3.95
N SER A 221 -28.11 9.14 4.80
CA SER A 221 -27.74 7.78 4.46
C SER A 221 -28.66 7.16 3.42
N GLU A 222 -29.91 7.64 3.26
CA GLU A 222 -30.77 7.24 2.15
C GLU A 222 -30.24 7.72 0.79
N ASP A 223 -29.83 8.99 0.72
CA ASP A 223 -29.27 9.57 -0.51
C ASP A 223 -27.96 8.87 -0.89
N LEU A 224 -27.13 8.58 0.12
CA LEU A 224 -25.90 7.80 -0.07
C LEU A 224 -26.17 6.39 -0.62
N LEU A 225 -27.19 5.69 -0.11
CA LEU A 225 -27.58 4.37 -0.62
C LEU A 225 -28.10 4.43 -2.05
N ALA A 226 -28.82 5.50 -2.42
CA ALA A 226 -29.26 5.74 -3.79
C ALA A 226 -28.06 5.98 -4.73
N MET A 227 -27.04 6.72 -4.28
CA MET A 227 -25.83 6.99 -5.07
C MET A 227 -25.05 5.73 -5.45
N VAL A 228 -25.04 4.72 -4.57
CA VAL A 228 -24.31 3.45 -4.78
C VAL A 228 -25.20 2.32 -5.28
N ALA A 229 -26.46 2.63 -5.65
CA ALA A 229 -27.46 1.63 -5.97
C ALA A 229 -27.06 0.76 -7.16
N ASP A 230 -26.45 1.39 -8.15
CA ASP A 230 -26.00 0.79 -9.41
C ASP A 230 -24.53 0.34 -9.39
N HIS A 231 -23.94 0.14 -8.21
CA HIS A 231 -22.56 -0.33 -8.06
C HIS A 231 -22.50 -1.69 -7.39
N ASP A 232 -21.51 -2.46 -7.79
CA ASP A 232 -21.24 -3.81 -7.28
C ASP A 232 -20.32 -3.77 -6.05
N VAL A 233 -19.43 -2.79 -5.98
CA VAL A 233 -18.44 -2.63 -4.88
C VAL A 233 -18.29 -1.16 -4.50
N ILE A 234 -18.28 -0.86 -3.21
CA ILE A 234 -18.05 0.49 -2.68
C ILE A 234 -16.58 0.63 -2.28
N ASN A 235 -15.90 1.69 -2.71
CA ASN A 235 -14.48 1.90 -2.49
C ASN A 235 -14.19 3.25 -1.83
N LEU A 236 -13.95 3.22 -0.52
CA LEU A 236 -13.72 4.39 0.32
C LEU A 236 -12.24 4.74 0.33
N HIS A 237 -11.92 5.98 -0.03
CA HIS A 237 -10.57 6.53 0.11
C HIS A 237 -10.58 7.63 1.17
N TRP A 238 -10.20 8.85 0.81
CA TRP A 238 -10.10 9.95 1.76
C TRP A 238 -11.48 10.52 2.11
N HIS A 239 -12.25 9.76 2.87
CA HIS A 239 -13.67 10.03 3.16
C HIS A 239 -13.87 11.03 4.31
N ALA A 240 -12.81 11.40 5.05
CA ALA A 240 -12.87 12.45 6.06
C ALA A 240 -13.42 13.75 5.46
N ARG A 241 -14.30 14.45 6.19
CA ARG A 241 -14.99 15.69 5.74
C ARG A 241 -15.95 15.51 4.57
N PHE A 242 -16.23 14.27 4.19
CA PHE A 242 -17.24 13.95 3.19
C PHE A 242 -18.28 12.99 3.74
N LEU A 243 -17.85 11.81 4.19
CA LEU A 243 -18.73 10.82 4.79
C LEU A 243 -18.56 10.79 6.31
N SER A 244 -19.68 10.80 7.03
CA SER A 244 -19.70 10.66 8.49
C SER A 244 -19.49 9.22 8.93
N ILE A 245 -19.26 9.01 10.23
CA ILE A 245 -19.19 7.65 10.77
C ILE A 245 -20.52 6.89 10.61
N GLU A 246 -21.67 7.56 10.65
CA GLU A 246 -23.00 6.99 10.39
C GLU A 246 -23.16 6.54 8.94
N ASN A 247 -22.66 7.33 8.00
CA ASN A 247 -22.64 6.95 6.58
C ASN A 247 -21.82 5.68 6.37
N ILE A 248 -20.60 5.62 6.94
CA ILE A 248 -19.78 4.42 6.83
C ILE A 248 -20.45 3.21 7.50
N ALA A 249 -21.06 3.39 8.67
CA ALA A 249 -21.81 2.32 9.34
C ALA A 249 -22.94 1.79 8.45
N THR A 250 -23.70 2.68 7.80
CA THR A 250 -24.75 2.31 6.84
C THR A 250 -24.18 1.53 5.67
N LEU A 251 -23.08 2.01 5.07
CA LEU A 251 -22.44 1.34 3.93
C LEU A 251 -21.89 -0.04 4.29
N THR A 252 -21.43 -0.26 5.51
CA THR A 252 -20.99 -1.60 5.93
C THR A 252 -22.15 -2.55 6.22
N ARG A 253 -23.35 -2.04 6.56
CA ARG A 253 -24.55 -2.81 6.94
C ARG A 253 -25.55 -2.95 5.79
N GLN A 254 -25.03 -3.24 4.61
CA GLN A 254 -25.78 -3.52 3.38
C GLN A 254 -25.01 -4.53 2.52
N ASP A 255 -25.60 -5.01 1.42
CA ASP A 255 -25.10 -6.15 0.65
C ASP A 255 -23.82 -5.93 -0.15
N ARG A 256 -23.55 -4.73 -0.68
CA ARG A 256 -22.35 -4.50 -1.48
C ARG A 256 -21.11 -4.60 -0.59
N PRO A 257 -20.04 -5.28 -1.02
CA PRO A 257 -18.77 -5.25 -0.33
C PRO A 257 -18.21 -3.83 -0.25
N VAL A 258 -17.61 -3.50 0.89
CA VAL A 258 -16.95 -2.21 1.13
C VAL A 258 -15.45 -2.41 1.21
N VAL A 259 -14.72 -1.69 0.37
CA VAL A 259 -13.27 -1.55 0.43
C VAL A 259 -12.95 -0.20 1.06
N MET A 260 -12.01 -0.14 2.00
CA MET A 260 -11.53 1.11 2.58
C MET A 260 -10.02 1.19 2.52
N THR A 261 -9.51 2.18 1.81
CA THR A 261 -8.08 2.42 1.64
C THR A 261 -7.57 3.39 2.70
N ILE A 262 -6.60 2.95 3.50
CA ILE A 262 -6.01 3.75 4.57
C ILE A 262 -5.06 4.80 3.96
N ARG A 263 -5.55 6.03 3.87
CA ARG A 263 -4.82 7.20 3.37
C ARG A 263 -4.11 7.98 4.47
N ASP A 264 -4.66 7.93 5.67
CA ASP A 264 -4.21 8.54 6.92
C ASP A 264 -4.80 7.77 8.11
N MET A 265 -4.61 8.24 9.33
CA MET A 265 -5.04 7.53 10.53
C MET A 265 -6.51 7.80 10.92
N TYR A 266 -7.22 8.70 10.24
CA TYR A 266 -8.60 9.04 10.59
C TYR A 266 -9.56 7.83 10.63
N PRO A 267 -9.47 6.84 9.71
CA PRO A 267 -10.36 5.68 9.74
C PRO A 267 -10.31 4.89 11.06
N LEU A 268 -9.12 4.77 11.67
CA LEU A 268 -8.91 3.95 12.87
C LEU A 268 -8.85 4.74 14.19
N THR A 269 -8.92 6.07 14.15
CA THR A 269 -8.87 6.93 15.35
C THR A 269 -10.23 7.57 15.64
N GLY A 270 -10.32 8.32 16.75
CA GLY A 270 -11.46 9.19 17.05
C GLY A 270 -11.53 10.48 16.24
N GLY A 271 -10.54 10.78 15.37
CA GLY A 271 -10.58 11.96 14.51
C GLY A 271 -9.23 12.55 14.09
N CYS A 272 -8.11 12.12 14.67
CA CYS A 272 -6.78 12.58 14.25
C CYS A 272 -6.30 11.85 12.99
N HIS A 273 -5.57 12.56 12.13
CA HIS A 273 -5.02 12.02 10.88
C HIS A 273 -3.58 11.50 11.03
N PHE A 274 -2.88 11.96 12.05
CA PHE A 274 -1.53 11.58 12.45
C PHE A 274 -1.51 11.39 13.96
N PHE A 275 -0.65 10.52 14.47
CA PHE A 275 -0.65 10.16 15.89
C PHE A 275 0.03 11.20 16.76
N HIS A 276 1.07 11.86 16.26
CA HIS A 276 1.95 12.75 17.03
C HIS A 276 2.47 12.07 18.30
N GLY A 277 2.92 10.81 18.15
CA GLY A 277 3.40 9.98 19.26
C GLY A 277 2.33 9.47 20.24
N CYS A 278 1.04 9.71 19.97
CA CYS A 278 -0.06 9.20 20.79
C CYS A 278 -0.38 7.73 20.48
N ASP A 279 -0.45 6.89 21.52
CA ASP A 279 -0.84 5.47 21.41
C ASP A 279 -2.30 5.18 21.79
N GLY A 280 -3.07 6.19 22.19
CA GLY A 280 -4.46 6.00 22.66
C GLY A 280 -5.41 5.36 21.62
N TRP A 281 -5.07 5.40 20.34
CA TRP A 281 -5.81 4.70 19.28
C TRP A 281 -5.78 3.17 19.40
N GLN A 282 -4.79 2.62 20.13
CA GLN A 282 -4.68 1.19 20.42
C GLN A 282 -5.65 0.76 21.53
N SER A 283 -6.19 1.70 22.31
CA SER A 283 -7.20 1.46 23.35
C SER A 283 -8.56 2.02 22.94
N ASP A 284 -8.74 3.32 23.12
CA ASP A 284 -10.04 3.98 23.20
C ASP A 284 -10.01 5.46 22.79
N CYS A 285 -8.86 6.06 22.48
CA CYS A 285 -8.71 7.50 22.19
C CYS A 285 -9.15 8.46 23.33
N ALA A 286 -9.29 7.99 24.56
CA ALA A 286 -9.61 8.86 25.69
C ALA A 286 -8.48 9.86 26.00
N GLY A 287 -8.82 11.06 26.47
CA GLY A 287 -7.83 12.07 26.86
C GLY A 287 -6.96 12.56 25.68
N CYS A 288 -7.52 12.63 24.48
CA CYS A 288 -6.76 12.90 23.27
C CYS A 288 -5.93 14.22 23.37
N PRO A 289 -4.61 14.16 23.17
CA PRO A 289 -3.73 15.32 23.36
C PRO A 289 -3.92 16.39 22.27
N GLN A 290 -4.55 16.05 21.13
CA GLN A 290 -4.67 16.94 19.97
C GLN A 290 -5.92 17.83 20.03
N ILE A 291 -6.82 17.61 20.99
CA ILE A 291 -8.02 18.42 21.18
C ILE A 291 -8.00 19.17 22.52
N THR A 292 -8.88 20.16 22.66
CA THR A 292 -8.97 21.00 23.86
C THR A 292 -9.64 20.27 25.03
N SER A 293 -9.35 20.69 26.26
CA SER A 293 -9.75 19.99 27.49
C SER A 293 -11.27 19.79 27.63
N ALA A 294 -12.08 20.69 27.08
CA ALA A 294 -13.56 20.64 27.17
C ALA A 294 -14.22 19.49 26.38
N TYR A 295 -13.50 18.84 25.44
CA TYR A 295 -14.06 17.82 24.55
C TYR A 295 -13.25 16.52 24.52
N THR A 296 -12.43 16.29 25.54
CA THR A 296 -11.46 15.17 25.60
C THR A 296 -12.08 13.78 25.40
N ASP A 297 -13.37 13.62 25.69
CA ASP A 297 -14.11 12.37 25.51
C ASP A 297 -14.66 12.16 24.08
N TYR A 298 -14.78 13.21 23.27
CA TYR A 298 -15.34 13.13 21.92
C TYR A 298 -14.64 12.07 21.04
N PRO A 299 -13.29 12.04 20.96
CA PRO A 299 -12.59 11.05 20.14
C PRO A 299 -12.84 9.63 20.62
N ALA A 300 -12.99 9.43 21.94
CA ALA A 300 -13.29 8.12 22.49
C ALA A 300 -14.69 7.63 22.12
N ARG A 301 -15.68 8.51 22.19
CA ARG A 301 -17.05 8.22 21.75
C ARG A 301 -17.13 7.94 20.25
N VAL A 302 -16.38 8.67 19.43
CA VAL A 302 -16.28 8.39 17.99
C VAL A 302 -15.68 7.00 17.73
N LEU A 303 -14.56 6.66 18.38
CA LEU A 303 -13.95 5.34 18.21
C LEU A 303 -14.86 4.21 18.71
N ALA A 304 -15.53 4.41 19.84
CA ALA A 304 -16.52 3.48 20.37
C ALA A 304 -17.71 3.28 19.41
N ALA A 305 -18.25 4.36 18.84
CA ALA A 305 -19.34 4.30 17.88
C ALA A 305 -18.93 3.54 16.61
N LYS A 306 -17.72 3.76 16.09
CA LYS A 306 -17.18 2.97 14.97
C LYS A 306 -17.14 1.48 15.30
N LYS A 307 -16.62 1.11 16.48
CA LYS A 307 -16.54 -0.29 16.95
C LYS A 307 -17.92 -0.93 17.10
N ALA A 308 -18.90 -0.18 17.60
CA ALA A 308 -20.25 -0.70 17.83
C ALA A 308 -21.08 -0.87 16.54
N HIS A 309 -20.89 0.03 15.57
CA HIS A 309 -21.82 0.16 14.45
C HIS A 309 -21.27 -0.32 13.10
N TYR A 310 -19.96 -0.44 12.91
CA TYR A 310 -19.41 -0.93 11.65
C TYR A 310 -19.60 -2.46 11.54
N ASP A 311 -19.88 -2.95 10.34
CA ASP A 311 -19.79 -4.37 10.04
C ASP A 311 -18.41 -4.70 9.46
N LEU A 312 -17.54 -5.21 10.31
CA LEU A 312 -16.17 -5.55 9.92
C LEU A 312 -16.12 -6.74 8.95
N SER A 313 -17.16 -7.59 8.93
CA SER A 313 -17.23 -8.76 8.04
C SER A 313 -17.53 -8.40 6.58
N ASN A 314 -18.03 -7.18 6.35
CA ASN A 314 -18.28 -6.60 5.04
C ASN A 314 -17.25 -5.52 4.65
N LEU A 315 -16.21 -5.33 5.48
CA LEU A 315 -15.19 -4.31 5.29
C LEU A 315 -13.84 -4.96 4.98
N THR A 316 -13.31 -4.66 3.80
CA THR A 316 -11.94 -4.99 3.39
C THR A 316 -11.05 -3.76 3.48
N ILE A 317 -9.94 -3.86 4.18
CA ILE A 317 -8.99 -2.75 4.36
C ILE A 317 -7.84 -2.88 3.37
N VAL A 318 -7.61 -1.83 2.59
CA VAL A 318 -6.42 -1.70 1.74
C VAL A 318 -5.42 -0.78 2.43
N THR A 319 -4.26 -1.35 2.72
CA THR A 319 -3.07 -0.64 3.24
C THR A 319 -2.17 -0.27 2.07
N ILE A 320 -1.48 0.87 2.16
CA ILE A 320 -0.62 1.36 1.06
C ILE A 320 0.86 1.04 1.26
N SER A 321 1.21 0.40 2.36
CA SER A 321 2.57 0.00 2.76
C SER A 321 2.51 -1.14 3.76
N ASN A 322 3.63 -1.85 3.92
CA ASN A 322 3.77 -2.85 4.97
C ASN A 322 3.74 -2.23 6.37
N HIS A 323 4.26 -1.01 6.51
CA HIS A 323 4.19 -0.25 7.76
C HIS A 323 2.75 0.04 8.18
N THR A 324 1.91 0.57 7.27
CA THR A 324 0.49 0.82 7.56
C THR A 324 -0.26 -0.48 7.83
N ARG A 325 0.09 -1.60 7.17
CA ARG A 325 -0.45 -2.92 7.52
C ARG A 325 -0.17 -3.28 8.98
N GLY A 326 1.06 -3.08 9.45
CA GLY A 326 1.45 -3.29 10.85
C GLY A 326 0.70 -2.40 11.84
N ILE A 327 0.38 -1.15 11.45
CA ILE A 327 -0.47 -0.25 12.25
C ILE A 327 -1.89 -0.81 12.37
N ILE A 328 -2.51 -1.22 11.26
CA ILE A 328 -3.88 -1.75 11.26
C ILE A 328 -3.99 -3.03 12.11
N GLN A 329 -2.98 -3.90 12.10
CA GLN A 329 -2.94 -5.10 12.93
C GLN A 329 -2.96 -4.82 14.45
N LYS A 330 -2.53 -3.63 14.86
CA LYS A 330 -2.60 -3.17 16.26
C LYS A 330 -3.91 -2.45 16.59
N SER A 331 -4.73 -2.13 15.59
CA SER A 331 -5.98 -1.40 15.79
C SER A 331 -7.06 -2.31 16.40
N PRO A 332 -7.65 -1.95 17.56
CA PRO A 332 -8.76 -2.72 18.13
C PRO A 332 -10.04 -2.63 17.28
N LEU A 333 -10.12 -1.69 16.32
CA LEU A 333 -11.27 -1.53 15.43
C LEU A 333 -11.13 -2.35 14.14
N LEU A 334 -9.94 -2.38 13.54
CA LEU A 334 -9.77 -2.85 12.15
C LEU A 334 -8.91 -4.11 12.00
N ARG A 335 -8.29 -4.63 13.08
CA ARG A 335 -7.39 -5.79 13.01
C ARG A 335 -8.06 -7.07 12.48
N ASP A 336 -9.37 -7.20 12.70
CA ASP A 336 -10.15 -8.39 12.34
C ASP A 336 -10.76 -8.30 10.92
N CYS A 337 -10.56 -7.17 10.22
CA CYS A 337 -10.94 -7.03 8.82
C CYS A 337 -10.00 -7.81 7.90
N ARG A 338 -10.48 -8.17 6.70
CA ARG A 338 -9.59 -8.62 5.61
C ARG A 338 -8.61 -7.49 5.27
N LEU A 339 -7.31 -7.82 5.19
CA LEU A 339 -6.25 -6.85 4.91
C LEU A 339 -5.56 -7.13 3.58
N GLU A 340 -5.61 -6.17 2.67
CA GLU A 340 -4.85 -6.13 1.42
C GLU A 340 -3.76 -5.06 1.46
N THR A 341 -2.68 -5.23 0.70
CA THR A 341 -1.61 -4.23 0.60
C THR A 341 -1.41 -3.83 -0.86
N ILE A 342 -1.91 -2.64 -1.22
CA ILE A 342 -1.86 -2.08 -2.58
C ILE A 342 -1.30 -0.65 -2.50
N PRO A 343 -0.03 -0.45 -2.87
CA PRO A 343 0.62 0.87 -2.87
C PRO A 343 -0.10 1.90 -3.74
N ASN A 344 0.18 3.17 -3.47
CA ASN A 344 -0.26 4.24 -4.37
C ASN A 344 0.52 4.23 -5.68
N SER A 345 -0.10 4.80 -6.70
CA SER A 345 0.56 5.08 -7.97
C SER A 345 0.92 6.56 -8.12
N ILE A 346 1.82 6.85 -9.06
CA ILE A 346 2.22 8.20 -9.48
C ILE A 346 2.34 8.28 -11.01
N GLU A 347 2.44 9.49 -11.56
CA GLU A 347 2.67 9.75 -12.99
C GLU A 347 4.10 9.37 -13.42
N THR A 348 4.41 8.07 -13.46
CA THR A 348 5.74 7.54 -13.83
C THR A 348 6.19 7.89 -15.26
N ASP A 349 5.28 8.38 -16.10
CA ASP A 349 5.56 8.95 -17.42
C ASP A 349 6.09 10.39 -17.34
N VAL A 350 5.71 11.13 -16.28
CA VAL A 350 6.21 12.48 -15.97
C VAL A 350 7.47 12.41 -15.10
N PHE A 351 7.38 11.68 -13.99
CA PHE A 351 8.50 11.40 -13.08
C PHE A 351 9.32 10.26 -13.65
N ARG A 352 10.37 10.62 -14.40
CA ARG A 352 11.28 9.71 -15.08
C ARG A 352 12.67 10.33 -15.15
N PRO A 353 13.72 9.54 -15.43
CA PRO A 353 15.05 10.09 -15.61
C PRO A 353 15.09 11.16 -16.72
N TYR A 354 15.73 12.29 -16.40
CA TYR A 354 16.14 13.34 -17.34
C TYR A 354 17.67 13.45 -17.32
N ASP A 355 18.25 14.14 -18.31
CA ASP A 355 19.69 14.40 -18.34
C ASP A 355 20.09 15.28 -17.14
N LYS A 356 20.82 14.70 -16.19
CA LYS A 356 21.20 15.35 -14.93
C LYS A 356 22.03 16.61 -15.15
N ALA A 357 22.98 16.59 -16.09
CA ALA A 357 23.86 17.73 -16.36
C ALA A 357 23.10 18.91 -16.97
N ALA A 358 22.24 18.64 -17.96
CA ALA A 358 21.40 19.66 -18.58
C ALA A 358 20.44 20.29 -17.58
N VAL A 359 19.83 19.47 -16.71
CA VAL A 359 18.90 19.97 -15.69
C VAL A 359 19.62 20.79 -14.62
N ARG A 360 20.83 20.39 -14.18
CA ARG A 360 21.63 21.21 -13.25
C ARG A 360 21.97 22.57 -13.86
N ALA A 361 22.35 22.61 -15.14
CA ALA A 361 22.59 23.87 -15.84
C ALA A 361 21.33 24.73 -15.94
N GLU A 362 20.19 24.14 -16.32
CA GLU A 362 18.87 24.80 -16.39
C GLU A 362 18.49 25.46 -15.04
N LEU A 363 18.72 24.74 -13.94
CA LEU A 363 18.38 25.19 -12.60
C LEU A 363 19.48 26.04 -11.94
N GLY A 364 20.61 26.27 -12.61
CA GLY A 364 21.77 26.98 -12.06
C GLY A 364 22.29 26.34 -10.77
N LEU A 365 22.49 25.03 -10.80
CA LEU A 365 23.04 24.18 -9.75
C LEU A 365 24.46 23.72 -10.11
N PRO A 366 25.34 23.43 -9.13
CA PRO A 366 26.73 23.04 -9.41
C PRO A 366 26.80 21.71 -10.18
N ALA A 367 27.68 21.65 -11.18
CA ALA A 367 27.85 20.48 -12.03
C ALA A 367 28.81 19.44 -11.42
N ASP A 368 29.76 19.89 -10.61
CA ASP A 368 30.92 19.17 -10.08
C ASP A 368 30.80 18.78 -8.61
N ARG A 369 29.64 19.05 -7.97
CA ARG A 369 29.38 18.74 -6.56
C ARG A 369 28.25 17.73 -6.40
N PRO A 370 28.29 16.87 -5.36
CA PRO A 370 27.15 16.07 -4.96
C PRO A 370 25.99 16.97 -4.53
N ILE A 371 24.76 16.67 -4.97
CA ILE A 371 23.56 17.43 -4.61
C ILE A 371 22.64 16.60 -3.72
N ILE A 372 22.36 17.11 -2.53
CA ILE A 372 21.35 16.58 -1.61
C ILE A 372 20.04 17.32 -1.87
N GLY A 373 19.03 16.61 -2.35
CA GLY A 373 17.67 17.13 -2.48
C GLY A 373 16.91 17.01 -1.15
N TYR A 374 16.35 18.12 -0.68
CA TYR A 374 15.50 18.15 0.50
C TYR A 374 14.24 18.99 0.23
N VAL A 375 13.08 18.48 0.65
CA VAL A 375 11.79 19.14 0.47
C VAL A 375 11.32 19.65 1.85
N PRO A 376 11.73 20.86 2.29
CA PRO A 376 11.40 21.36 3.62
C PRO A 376 9.91 21.62 3.79
N SER A 377 9.40 21.36 5.00
CA SER A 377 8.07 21.79 5.44
C SER A 377 8.12 22.25 6.88
N TYR A 378 7.84 23.53 7.12
CA TYR A 378 7.86 24.12 8.47
C TYR A 378 6.53 24.00 9.19
N SER A 379 5.41 23.89 8.46
CA SER A 379 4.08 23.82 9.05
C SER A 379 3.80 22.50 9.79
N SER A 380 4.75 21.56 9.79
CA SER A 380 4.57 20.26 10.42
C SER A 380 5.91 19.68 10.89
N GLU A 381 6.05 19.54 12.21
CA GLU A 381 7.21 18.89 12.84
C GLU A 381 7.38 17.44 12.35
N VAL A 382 6.30 16.80 11.91
CA VAL A 382 6.31 15.44 11.36
C VAL A 382 7.17 15.29 10.10
N LYS A 383 7.59 16.38 9.46
CA LYS A 383 8.50 16.36 8.30
C LYS A 383 9.97 16.39 8.69
N GLY A 384 10.27 16.29 9.98
CA GLY A 384 11.57 15.94 10.55
C GLY A 384 12.68 16.96 10.27
N TYR A 385 12.36 18.24 10.47
CA TYR A 385 13.34 19.31 10.24
C TYR A 385 14.49 19.26 11.26
N ARG A 386 14.25 18.80 12.49
CA ARG A 386 15.30 18.71 13.53
C ARG A 386 16.29 17.62 13.17
N GLU A 387 15.77 16.50 12.70
CA GLU A 387 16.50 15.29 12.39
C GLU A 387 17.43 15.49 11.20
N ILE A 388 17.00 16.22 10.16
CA ILE A 388 17.88 16.56 9.04
C ILE A 388 18.99 17.53 9.43
N MET A 389 18.71 18.46 10.35
CA MET A 389 19.72 19.41 10.83
C MET A 389 20.81 18.68 11.64
N GLU A 390 20.41 17.82 12.56
CA GLU A 390 21.33 16.94 13.30
C GLU A 390 22.13 16.02 12.36
N ALA A 391 21.48 15.49 11.31
CA ALA A 391 22.17 14.67 10.32
C ALA A 391 23.22 15.45 9.52
N PHE A 392 22.92 16.71 9.15
CA PHE A 392 23.85 17.59 8.46
C PHE A 392 25.04 17.99 9.34
N GLU A 393 24.86 18.13 10.65
CA GLU A 393 25.95 18.38 11.59
C GLU A 393 26.91 17.19 11.70
N GLY A 394 26.41 15.95 11.66
CA GLY A 394 27.24 14.74 11.73
C GLY A 394 27.84 14.28 10.39
N LEU A 395 27.37 14.78 9.25
CA LEU A 395 27.80 14.34 7.92
C LEU A 395 29.32 14.55 7.66
N PRO A 396 29.96 15.68 8.04
CA PRO A 396 31.39 15.90 7.80
C PRO A 396 32.30 14.88 8.48
N ASP A 397 31.91 14.37 9.65
CA ASP A 397 32.70 13.37 10.40
C ASP A 397 32.62 11.98 9.74
N LEU A 398 31.47 11.67 9.12
CA LEU A 398 31.22 10.39 8.46
C LEU A 398 31.82 10.30 7.06
N ALA A 399 31.91 11.42 6.35
CA ALA A 399 32.50 11.51 5.02
C ALA A 399 33.47 12.70 4.91
N PRO A 400 34.68 12.60 5.51
CA PRO A 400 35.66 13.67 5.46
C PRO A 400 36.03 14.05 4.01
N GLY A 401 35.94 15.35 3.69
CA GLY A 401 36.23 15.87 2.35
C GLY A 401 35.05 15.88 1.38
N LEU A 402 33.88 15.36 1.78
CA LEU A 402 32.64 15.53 1.03
C LEU A 402 32.19 17.01 1.11
N ASP A 403 31.97 17.63 -0.05
CA ASP A 403 31.46 19.01 -0.15
C ASP A 403 30.09 19.04 -0.87
N PRO A 404 29.01 18.64 -0.17
CA PRO A 404 27.69 18.55 -0.78
C PRO A 404 27.02 19.92 -0.91
N PHE A 405 26.22 20.08 -1.96
CA PHE A 405 25.33 21.22 -2.16
C PHE A 405 23.89 20.81 -1.81
N VAL A 406 23.17 21.64 -1.05
CA VAL A 406 21.78 21.35 -0.66
C VAL A 406 20.79 22.06 -1.58
N MET A 407 20.00 21.29 -2.31
CA MET A 407 18.91 21.79 -3.12
C MET A 407 17.59 21.68 -2.35
N LEU A 408 16.94 22.82 -2.12
CA LEU A 408 15.66 22.90 -1.42
C LEU A 408 14.52 23.06 -2.42
N VAL A 409 13.51 22.20 -2.35
CA VAL A 409 12.28 22.31 -3.14
C VAL A 409 11.13 22.67 -2.22
N GLY A 410 10.59 23.88 -2.35
CA GLY A 410 9.67 24.49 -1.39
C GLY A 410 10.08 25.94 -1.07
N GLY A 411 9.26 26.64 -0.30
CA GLY A 411 9.61 27.98 0.17
C GLY A 411 10.73 27.96 1.22
N GLU A 412 11.46 29.06 1.36
CA GLU A 412 12.38 29.21 2.50
C GLU A 412 11.62 29.16 3.82
N THR A 413 12.22 28.49 4.80
CA THR A 413 11.73 28.37 6.17
C THR A 413 12.79 28.91 7.14
N PRO A 414 12.45 29.23 8.39
CA PRO A 414 13.47 29.52 9.40
C PRO A 414 14.54 28.43 9.49
N ALA A 415 14.12 27.16 9.45
CA ALA A 415 15.02 26.00 9.46
C ALA A 415 15.94 25.94 8.23
N SER A 416 15.48 26.31 7.03
CA SER A 416 16.37 26.33 5.87
C SER A 416 17.50 27.35 6.01
N LYS A 417 17.35 28.38 6.83
CA LYS A 417 18.43 29.35 7.12
C LYS A 417 19.55 28.75 7.96
N GLU A 418 19.21 27.79 8.82
CA GLU A 418 20.17 27.14 9.74
C GLU A 418 21.09 26.15 9.02
N ILE A 419 20.70 25.64 7.84
CA ILE A 419 21.53 24.75 7.02
C ILE A 419 22.87 25.42 6.70
N ARG A 420 23.98 24.83 7.15
CA ARG A 420 25.32 25.42 7.00
C ARG A 420 26.01 25.12 5.66
N PHE A 421 25.55 24.09 4.96
CA PHE A 421 26.02 23.79 3.60
C PHE A 421 25.58 24.88 2.61
N ASP A 422 26.37 25.04 1.54
CA ASP A 422 25.92 25.81 0.38
C ASP A 422 24.59 25.26 -0.11
N LYS A 423 23.65 26.17 -0.39
CA LYS A 423 22.28 25.78 -0.70
C LYS A 423 21.61 26.69 -1.71
N LYS A 424 20.61 26.15 -2.40
CA LYS A 424 19.70 26.92 -3.26
C LYS A 424 18.27 26.45 -3.07
N THR A 425 17.38 27.42 -2.91
CA THR A 425 15.93 27.20 -2.87
C THR A 425 15.36 27.39 -4.26
N LEU A 426 14.65 26.38 -4.78
CA LEU A 426 13.94 26.44 -6.07
C LEU A 426 12.53 27.03 -5.93
N GLY A 427 12.07 27.29 -4.70
CA GLY A 427 10.73 27.76 -4.41
C GLY A 427 9.69 26.64 -4.47
N TYR A 428 8.43 27.01 -4.29
CA TYR A 428 7.31 26.09 -4.50
C TYR A 428 7.15 25.81 -5.99
N ILE A 429 7.09 24.52 -6.36
CA ILE A 429 6.92 24.06 -7.74
C ILE A 429 5.57 23.35 -7.83
N ASP A 430 4.65 23.89 -8.63
CA ASP A 430 3.31 23.34 -8.87
C ASP A 430 3.18 22.55 -10.18
N ASP A 431 4.23 22.55 -11.00
CA ASP A 431 4.32 21.81 -12.25
C ASP A 431 5.12 20.51 -12.06
N ASN A 432 4.47 19.37 -12.33
CA ASN A 432 5.08 18.05 -12.13
C ASN A 432 6.30 17.80 -13.05
N HIS A 433 6.37 18.40 -14.24
CA HIS A 433 7.55 18.24 -15.11
C HIS A 433 8.77 18.98 -14.56
N LYS A 434 8.59 20.21 -14.07
CA LYS A 434 9.63 20.97 -13.38
C LYS A 434 10.05 20.28 -12.09
N LEU A 435 9.10 19.74 -11.33
CA LEU A 435 9.39 18.99 -10.11
C LEU A 435 10.19 17.71 -10.40
N ALA A 436 9.82 16.96 -11.45
CA ALA A 436 10.56 15.77 -11.88
C ALA A 436 12.01 16.11 -12.28
N ARG A 437 12.22 17.23 -12.98
CA ARG A 437 13.56 17.76 -13.28
C ARG A 437 14.30 18.11 -12.00
N ALA A 438 13.68 18.83 -11.07
CA ALA A 438 14.31 19.14 -9.78
C ALA A 438 14.80 17.87 -9.08
N TYR A 439 13.98 16.80 -8.99
CA TYR A 439 14.46 15.52 -8.45
C TYR A 439 15.67 14.98 -9.20
N CYS A 440 15.66 14.95 -10.53
CA CYS A 440 16.78 14.45 -11.35
C CYS A 440 18.10 15.22 -11.15
N ALA A 441 18.05 16.46 -10.64
CA ALA A 441 19.25 17.23 -10.35
C ALA A 441 20.01 16.69 -9.13
N ALA A 442 19.33 16.03 -8.20
CA ALA A 442 19.91 15.48 -6.98
C ALA A 442 20.66 14.15 -7.22
N ASP A 443 21.63 13.88 -6.36
CA ASP A 443 22.28 12.57 -6.24
C ASP A 443 21.63 11.71 -5.16
N VAL A 444 21.02 12.35 -4.16
CA VAL A 444 20.21 11.69 -3.13
C VAL A 444 19.07 12.62 -2.72
N VAL A 445 17.88 12.05 -2.48
CA VAL A 445 16.76 12.79 -1.88
C VAL A 445 16.55 12.31 -0.45
N VAL A 446 16.50 13.24 0.50
CA VAL A 446 16.34 12.93 1.92
C VAL A 446 14.91 13.19 2.37
N VAL A 447 14.29 12.18 2.97
CA VAL A 447 12.90 12.20 3.47
C VAL A 447 12.91 11.87 4.96
N PRO A 448 13.21 12.85 5.84
CA PRO A 448 13.33 12.65 7.29
C PRO A 448 11.97 12.63 8.00
N SER A 449 10.89 12.24 7.33
CA SER A 449 9.54 12.32 7.92
C SER A 449 9.41 11.38 9.12
N LEU A 450 8.91 11.90 10.24
CA LEU A 450 8.62 11.14 11.45
C LEU A 450 7.34 10.32 11.31
N GLU A 451 6.35 10.87 10.63
CA GLU A 451 5.12 10.18 10.27
C GLU A 451 4.81 10.35 8.79
N GLU A 452 4.47 9.23 8.15
CA GLU A 452 4.11 9.18 6.74
C GLU A 452 3.18 8.00 6.50
N THR A 453 2.33 8.09 5.48
CA THR A 453 1.56 6.93 5.01
C THR A 453 2.15 6.37 3.72
N PHE A 454 2.52 7.24 2.77
CA PHE A 454 3.10 6.83 1.49
C PHE A 454 4.44 7.48 1.17
N SER A 455 4.55 8.81 1.29
CA SER A 455 5.64 9.63 0.71
C SER A 455 5.59 9.73 -0.81
N ASN A 456 4.91 10.76 -1.33
CA ASN A 456 5.03 11.13 -2.74
C ASN A 456 6.47 11.51 -3.08
N THR A 457 7.17 12.23 -2.20
CA THR A 457 8.56 12.65 -2.42
C THR A 457 9.50 11.48 -2.66
N ALA A 458 9.42 10.41 -1.85
CA ALA A 458 10.23 9.22 -2.06
C ALA A 458 9.86 8.52 -3.37
N ALA A 459 8.57 8.36 -3.64
CA ALA A 459 8.05 7.71 -4.85
C ALA A 459 8.48 8.45 -6.14
N GLU A 460 8.37 9.78 -6.14
CA GLU A 460 8.76 10.66 -7.24
C GLU A 460 10.27 10.61 -7.48
N ALA A 461 11.08 10.67 -6.41
CA ALA A 461 12.54 10.59 -6.50
C ALA A 461 13.03 9.27 -7.12
N ILE A 462 12.57 8.12 -6.62
CA ILE A 462 12.99 6.82 -7.17
C ILE A 462 12.50 6.64 -8.61
N SER A 463 11.33 7.20 -8.96
CA SER A 463 10.81 7.17 -10.33
C SER A 463 11.67 8.00 -11.28
N CYS A 464 12.32 9.05 -10.78
CA CYS A 464 13.33 9.84 -11.48
C CYS A 464 14.72 9.20 -11.50
N GLY A 465 14.91 8.01 -10.92
CA GLY A 465 16.20 7.33 -10.84
C GLY A 465 17.10 7.84 -9.71
N VAL A 466 16.55 8.53 -8.70
CA VAL A 466 17.32 9.11 -7.61
C VAL A 466 17.11 8.32 -6.32
N PRO A 467 18.19 7.82 -5.69
CA PRO A 467 18.11 7.10 -4.43
C PRO A 467 17.53 7.97 -3.30
N VAL A 468 16.86 7.30 -2.36
CA VAL A 468 16.20 7.97 -1.22
C VAL A 468 16.82 7.53 0.10
N VAL A 469 17.03 8.49 1.00
CA VAL A 469 17.40 8.21 2.40
C VAL A 469 16.30 8.73 3.31
N GLY A 470 15.76 7.92 4.22
CA GLY A 470 14.66 8.34 5.07
C GLY A 470 14.40 7.44 6.28
N PHE A 471 13.30 7.68 6.98
CA PHE A 471 12.91 6.86 8.13
C PHE A 471 11.95 5.72 7.77
N LYS A 472 11.93 4.69 8.59
CA LYS A 472 11.05 3.50 8.50
C LYS A 472 9.62 3.83 8.91
N THR A 473 8.99 4.73 8.17
CA THR A 473 7.59 5.15 8.33
C THR A 473 6.90 5.21 6.97
N GLY A 474 5.59 5.00 6.96
CA GLY A 474 4.79 4.90 5.73
C GLY A 474 5.36 3.90 4.72
N ALA A 475 5.30 4.23 3.43
CA ALA A 475 5.87 3.41 2.36
C ALA A 475 7.35 3.70 2.10
N ILE A 476 8.01 4.59 2.85
CA ILE A 476 9.44 4.89 2.67
C ILE A 476 10.31 3.62 2.64
N PRO A 477 10.19 2.64 3.57
CA PRO A 477 10.98 1.41 3.50
C PRO A 477 10.62 0.47 2.34
N ASP A 478 9.41 0.58 1.77
CA ASP A 478 9.03 -0.15 0.57
C ASP A 478 9.61 0.51 -0.71
N LEU A 479 9.85 1.83 -0.67
CA LEU A 479 10.36 2.66 -1.78
C LEU A 479 11.90 2.73 -1.79
N ALA A 480 12.50 2.92 -0.62
CA ALA A 480 13.94 3.02 -0.38
C ALA A 480 14.43 1.71 0.27
N VAL A 481 14.67 0.70 -0.56
CA VAL A 481 15.15 -0.60 -0.11
C VAL A 481 16.65 -0.52 0.14
N ASP A 482 17.06 -0.83 1.38
CA ASP A 482 18.44 -0.71 1.87
C ASP A 482 19.45 -1.35 0.91
N GLY A 483 20.40 -0.54 0.40
CA GLY A 483 21.45 -0.98 -0.53
C GLY A 483 20.98 -1.29 -1.96
N HIS A 484 19.70 -1.07 -2.26
CA HIS A 484 19.12 -1.28 -3.60
C HIS A 484 18.66 0.04 -4.22
N THR A 485 17.69 0.73 -3.59
CA THR A 485 17.15 2.03 -4.05
C THR A 485 17.35 3.17 -3.05
N GLY A 486 18.06 2.90 -1.95
CA GLY A 486 18.25 3.86 -0.89
C GLY A 486 18.67 3.23 0.42
N TYR A 487 18.44 3.97 1.52
CA TYR A 487 18.64 3.48 2.89
C TYR A 487 17.57 4.03 3.83
N THR A 488 17.15 3.21 4.79
CA THR A 488 16.17 3.58 5.79
C THR A 488 16.59 3.28 7.22
N PHE A 489 16.25 4.18 8.13
CA PHE A 489 16.61 4.10 9.55
C PHE A 489 15.39 4.20 10.45
N GLN A 490 15.53 3.87 11.73
CA GLN A 490 14.42 4.04 12.67
C GLN A 490 14.00 5.51 12.75
N VAL A 491 12.71 5.75 12.96
CA VAL A 491 12.17 7.12 13.09
C VAL A 491 12.94 7.88 14.19
N GLY A 492 13.50 9.03 13.84
CA GLY A 492 14.29 9.87 14.75
C GLY A 492 15.79 9.53 14.83
N ASP A 493 16.30 8.52 14.11
CA ASP A 493 17.75 8.22 14.07
C ASP A 493 18.49 9.17 13.11
N SER A 494 18.71 10.42 13.55
CA SER A 494 19.43 11.45 12.78
C SER A 494 20.84 11.01 12.38
N GLN A 495 21.52 10.25 13.23
CA GLN A 495 22.85 9.71 12.95
C GLN A 495 22.79 8.63 11.85
N GLY A 496 21.76 7.79 11.87
CA GLY A 496 21.45 6.86 10.79
C GLY A 496 21.21 7.60 9.48
N LEU A 497 20.41 8.66 9.51
CA LEU A 497 20.15 9.50 8.34
C LEU A 497 21.44 10.07 7.74
N ALA A 498 22.35 10.58 8.56
CA ALA A 498 23.67 11.06 8.12
C ALA A 498 24.51 9.95 7.49
N ARG A 499 24.55 8.76 8.11
CA ARG A 499 25.24 7.57 7.55
C ARG A 499 24.67 7.17 6.19
N GLY A 500 23.35 7.15 6.05
CA GLY A 500 22.70 6.82 4.78
C GLY A 500 23.04 7.82 3.67
N ILE A 501 23.05 9.12 3.98
CA ILE A 501 23.47 10.17 3.03
C ILE A 501 24.93 9.92 2.60
N ALA A 502 25.85 9.70 3.54
CA ALA A 502 27.24 9.40 3.23
C ALA A 502 27.38 8.14 2.37
N GLN A 503 26.64 7.07 2.68
CA GLN A 503 26.66 5.82 1.92
C GLN A 503 26.20 5.99 0.48
N VAL A 504 25.15 6.78 0.22
CA VAL A 504 24.72 7.05 -1.16
C VAL A 504 25.74 7.90 -1.91
N LEU A 505 26.29 8.93 -1.26
CA LEU A 505 27.18 9.89 -1.94
C LEU A 505 28.62 9.39 -2.14
N THR A 506 29.05 8.37 -1.38
CA THR A 506 30.42 7.84 -1.44
C THR A 506 30.51 6.35 -1.82
N GLY A 507 29.37 5.65 -1.84
CA GLY A 507 29.27 4.22 -2.12
C GLY A 507 28.93 3.88 -3.58
N PRO A 508 28.48 2.64 -3.83
CA PRO A 508 28.03 2.21 -5.16
C PRO A 508 26.84 3.04 -5.67
N ASP A 509 26.81 3.28 -6.98
CA ASP A 509 25.68 3.97 -7.62
C ASP A 509 24.40 3.11 -7.56
N LEU A 510 23.40 3.61 -6.83
CA LEU A 510 22.09 2.97 -6.67
C LEU A 510 21.05 3.45 -7.70
N SER A 511 21.35 4.51 -8.47
CA SER A 511 20.43 5.08 -9.47
C SER A 511 19.89 4.05 -10.48
N PRO A 512 20.68 3.09 -10.99
CA PRO A 512 20.20 2.09 -11.96
C PRO A 512 19.05 1.22 -11.45
N ASN A 513 18.94 1.03 -10.14
CA ASN A 513 17.91 0.19 -9.52
C ASN A 513 16.61 0.95 -9.24
N CYS A 514 16.68 2.27 -9.09
CA CYS A 514 15.56 3.09 -8.63
C CYS A 514 14.38 3.07 -9.61
N ARG A 515 14.65 3.30 -10.90
CA ARG A 515 13.59 3.36 -11.93
C ARG A 515 12.89 2.01 -12.13
N PRO A 516 13.60 0.87 -12.33
CA PRO A 516 12.94 -0.44 -12.44
C PRO A 516 12.08 -0.79 -11.23
N HIS A 517 12.55 -0.50 -10.02
CA HIS A 517 11.78 -0.71 -8.79
C HIS A 517 10.50 0.12 -8.78
N ALA A 518 10.61 1.40 -9.14
CA ALA A 518 9.47 2.30 -9.26
C ALA A 518 8.44 1.83 -10.30
N GLU A 519 8.86 1.45 -11.51
CA GLU A 519 7.94 0.96 -12.55
C GLU A 519 7.26 -0.36 -12.16
N GLY A 520 7.94 -1.23 -11.42
CA GLY A 520 7.38 -2.47 -10.90
C GLY A 520 6.22 -2.27 -9.92
N MET A 521 6.13 -1.10 -9.27
CA MET A 521 5.17 -0.88 -8.18
C MET A 521 4.27 0.35 -8.31
N LEU A 522 4.74 1.45 -8.94
CA LEU A 522 4.13 2.78 -8.85
C LEU A 522 3.31 3.20 -10.07
N THR A 523 3.26 2.40 -11.13
CA THR A 523 2.48 2.80 -12.32
C THR A 523 0.99 2.75 -12.03
N PHE A 524 0.23 3.61 -12.72
CA PHE A 524 -1.24 3.58 -12.67
C PHE A 524 -1.80 2.20 -13.00
N MET A 525 -1.21 1.52 -13.98
CA MET A 525 -1.69 0.21 -14.42
C MET A 525 -1.38 -0.90 -13.42
N THR A 526 -0.23 -0.84 -12.74
CA THR A 526 0.09 -1.81 -11.67
C THR A 526 -0.92 -1.68 -10.54
N GLN A 527 -1.21 -0.45 -10.08
CA GLN A 527 -2.21 -0.23 -9.04
C GLN A 527 -3.61 -0.62 -9.51
N ALA A 528 -4.03 -0.19 -10.70
CA ALA A 528 -5.35 -0.49 -11.25
C ALA A 528 -5.59 -1.99 -11.34
N ARG A 529 -4.64 -2.78 -11.87
CA ARG A 529 -4.76 -4.25 -11.95
C ARG A 529 -4.96 -4.90 -10.58
N ARG A 530 -4.24 -4.44 -9.55
CA ARG A 530 -4.40 -4.97 -8.18
C ARG A 530 -5.78 -4.64 -7.59
N TYR A 531 -6.34 -3.47 -7.90
CA TYR A 531 -7.71 -3.15 -7.52
C TYR A 531 -8.72 -3.91 -8.37
N GLU A 532 -8.53 -4.04 -9.68
CA GLU A 532 -9.39 -4.87 -10.55
C GLU A 532 -9.49 -6.29 -9.98
N ASP A 533 -8.36 -6.89 -9.65
CA ASP A 533 -8.27 -8.20 -9.00
C ASP A 533 -9.14 -8.28 -7.75
N LEU A 534 -9.00 -7.31 -6.84
CA LEU A 534 -9.76 -7.23 -5.60
C LEU A 534 -11.27 -7.02 -5.84
N LEU A 535 -11.63 -6.09 -6.72
CA LEU A 535 -13.01 -5.75 -7.01
C LEU A 535 -13.77 -6.92 -7.65
N HIS A 536 -13.14 -7.64 -8.57
CA HIS A 536 -13.71 -8.85 -9.18
C HIS A 536 -13.97 -9.95 -8.17
N GLU A 537 -13.03 -10.17 -7.25
CA GLU A 537 -13.17 -11.18 -6.21
C GLU A 537 -14.32 -10.86 -5.25
N LEU A 538 -14.42 -9.61 -4.82
CA LEU A 538 -15.46 -9.14 -3.91
C LEU A 538 -16.84 -9.18 -4.57
N ALA A 539 -16.96 -8.72 -5.82
CA ALA A 539 -18.21 -8.79 -6.58
C ALA A 539 -18.69 -10.24 -6.77
N ALA A 540 -17.78 -11.16 -7.11
CA ALA A 540 -18.10 -12.58 -7.30
C ALA A 540 -18.51 -13.28 -5.99
N THR A 541 -17.86 -12.94 -4.87
CA THR A 541 -18.18 -13.49 -3.56
C THR A 541 -19.56 -13.03 -3.08
N ASN A 542 -19.92 -11.77 -3.37
CA ASN A 542 -21.21 -11.23 -2.97
C ASN A 542 -22.38 -11.92 -3.70
N LEU A 543 -22.26 -12.16 -5.01
CA LEU A 543 -23.27 -12.89 -5.78
C LEU A 543 -23.59 -14.28 -5.19
N ARG A 544 -22.62 -14.91 -4.52
CA ARG A 544 -22.80 -16.23 -3.89
C ARG A 544 -23.51 -16.17 -2.54
N ARG A 545 -23.40 -15.07 -1.79
CA ARG A 545 -24.02 -14.93 -0.46
C ARG A 545 -25.54 -14.75 -0.54
N GLY A 546 -26.07 -14.35 -1.69
CA GLY A 546 -27.48 -13.96 -1.85
C GLY A 546 -27.75 -12.59 -1.20
N ALA A 547 -28.84 -11.92 -1.59
CA ALA A 547 -29.21 -10.62 -1.01
C ALA A 547 -29.53 -10.77 0.48
N ILE A 548 -28.90 -9.97 1.35
CA ILE A 548 -29.31 -9.83 2.75
C ILE A 548 -30.49 -8.84 2.80
N SER A 549 -31.17 -8.83 3.95
CA SER A 549 -32.28 -7.94 4.29
C SER A 549 -32.01 -6.45 4.00
N THR A 550 -33.09 -5.67 3.98
CA THR A 550 -33.12 -4.21 3.94
C THR A 550 -31.92 -3.55 4.67
N PRO A 551 -31.18 -2.63 4.02
CA PRO A 551 -30.04 -1.93 4.63
C PRO A 551 -30.36 -1.33 5.99
N ARG A 552 -29.44 -1.44 6.96
CA ARG A 552 -29.58 -0.73 8.24
C ARG A 552 -29.07 0.70 8.09
N ILE A 553 -29.97 1.66 8.22
CA ILE A 553 -29.69 3.08 8.00
C ILE A 553 -29.35 3.77 9.32
N PHE A 554 -28.28 4.57 9.32
CA PHE A 554 -27.89 5.44 10.42
C PHE A 554 -27.78 6.87 9.91
N ASN A 555 -28.58 7.79 10.46
CA ASN A 555 -28.50 9.22 10.13
C ASN A 555 -27.89 10.05 11.27
N MET A 556 -27.97 9.57 12.52
CA MET A 556 -27.31 10.18 13.68
C MET A 556 -26.97 9.12 14.72
N PHE A 557 -25.82 9.26 15.38
CA PHE A 557 -25.52 8.61 16.65
C PHE A 557 -25.72 9.60 17.79
N GLU A 558 -26.58 9.31 18.76
CA GLU A 558 -26.97 10.27 19.81
C GLU A 558 -25.76 10.84 20.57
N GLU A 559 -24.88 10.00 21.11
CA GLU A 559 -23.76 10.48 21.94
C GLU A 559 -22.75 11.37 21.19
N PRO A 560 -22.15 10.95 20.05
CA PRO A 560 -21.18 11.81 19.36
C PRO A 560 -21.83 13.02 18.68
N SER A 561 -23.10 12.93 18.27
CA SER A 561 -23.80 14.03 17.61
C SER A 561 -24.13 15.17 18.59
N LEU A 562 -24.51 14.84 19.83
CA LEU A 562 -24.76 15.85 20.87
C LEU A 562 -23.49 16.65 21.20
N ASP A 563 -22.35 15.98 21.34
CA ASP A 563 -21.06 16.66 21.59
C ASP A 563 -20.68 17.57 20.42
N LEU A 564 -20.90 17.15 19.18
CA LEU A 564 -20.65 17.96 18.00
C LEU A 564 -21.48 19.26 18.02
N VAL A 565 -22.75 19.19 18.42
CA VAL A 565 -23.62 20.36 18.57
C VAL A 565 -23.06 21.30 19.63
N ASN A 566 -22.60 20.78 20.77
CA ASN A 566 -21.98 21.58 21.84
C ASN A 566 -20.71 22.30 21.34
N ILE A 567 -19.82 21.59 20.62
CA ILE A 567 -18.62 22.18 20.00
C ILE A 567 -19.01 23.33 19.06
N ALA A 568 -20.00 23.10 18.20
CA ALA A 568 -20.44 24.10 17.23
C ALA A 568 -21.03 25.36 17.89
N ILE A 569 -21.79 25.20 18.98
CA ILE A 569 -22.33 26.32 19.76
C ILE A 569 -21.20 27.13 20.38
N GLU A 570 -20.22 26.49 21.01
CA GLU A 570 -19.09 27.20 21.64
C GLU A 570 -18.25 27.97 20.61
N GLN A 571 -17.98 27.37 19.45
CA GLN A 571 -17.21 28.04 18.38
C GLN A 571 -17.94 29.29 17.85
N ARG A 572 -19.28 29.24 17.72
CA ARG A 572 -20.07 30.40 17.32
C ARG A 572 -19.99 31.52 18.36
N VAL A 573 -20.10 31.19 19.64
CA VAL A 573 -19.99 32.16 20.75
C VAL A 573 -18.60 32.82 20.80
N LYS A 574 -17.53 32.09 20.48
CA LYS A 574 -16.17 32.65 20.43
C LYS A 574 -15.89 33.54 19.21
N SER A 575 -16.68 33.38 18.14
CA SER A 575 -16.50 34.07 16.86
C SER A 575 -17.36 35.32 16.67
N GLY A 576 -18.36 35.53 17.53
CA GLY A 576 -19.21 36.71 17.57
C GLY A 576 -18.86 37.58 18.75
#